data_AF-A0A0A1TY54-F1
#
_entry.id   AF-A0A0A1TY54-F1
#
_cell.length_a   1.000
_cell.length_b   1.000
_cell.length_c   1.000
_cell.angle_alpha   90.00
_cell.angle_beta   90.00
_cell.angle_gamma   90.00
#
_symmetry.space_group_name_H-M   'P 1'
#
loop_
_entity.id
_entity.type
_entity.pdbx_description
1 polymer ?
#
loop_
_entity_poly.entity_id
_entity_poly.type
_entity_poly.pdbx_seq_one_letter_code
_entity_poly.pdbx_strand_id
1 'polypeptide(L)'
;MNDLSMQTLTKQKCQCIICQRSDALIRQDDKMKTTKICVMVLKALQELNPTQEYFSLKEDIFKFIKAHWHILSFIKPFTSQKWRKAILDAFNHCTSIQSGKGICKSRGFYKLKSSENSKESSVEAPQYKNELISSAIILQKSLEENVRVLSNAQMNFFVCQRVDVNYHINSLMSSIFKTQKFIEFACNL
;
A
#
# COMPACT_ATOMS: atom_id res chain seq x y z
N MET A 1 -21.69 4.01 -44.95
CA MET A 1 -21.59 2.60 -45.37
C MET A 1 -20.11 2.31 -45.49
N ASN A 2 -19.46 1.84 -44.42
CA ASN A 2 -19.13 0.43 -44.17
C ASN A 2 -18.27 -0.13 -45.34
N ASP A 3 -17.10 -0.74 -45.15
CA ASP A 3 -16.67 -1.53 -44.01
C ASP A 3 -15.16 -1.85 -44.06
N LEU A 4 -14.62 -2.07 -42.86
CA LEU A 4 -13.61 -3.07 -42.49
C LEU A 4 -12.47 -3.44 -43.47
N SER A 5 -11.23 -3.14 -43.04
CA SER A 5 -10.18 -4.17 -43.08
C SER A 5 -9.30 -4.12 -41.83
N MET A 6 -9.66 -4.99 -40.90
CA MET A 6 -8.93 -5.33 -39.69
C MET A 6 -7.61 -6.04 -40.02
N GLN A 7 -6.54 -5.50 -39.46
CA GLN A 7 -5.52 -6.18 -38.65
C GLN A 7 -5.37 -7.71 -38.84
N THR A 8 -4.36 -8.09 -39.62
CA THR A 8 -3.69 -9.41 -39.52
C THR A 8 -2.18 -9.21 -39.46
N LEU A 9 -1.70 -8.48 -38.44
CA LEU A 9 -0.29 -8.61 -38.03
C LEU A 9 -0.14 -9.94 -37.28
N THR A 10 0.44 -10.90 -37.99
CA THR A 10 1.14 -12.11 -37.54
C THR A 10 1.16 -12.30 -36.02
N LYS A 11 0.46 -13.35 -35.57
CA LYS A 11 0.40 -13.85 -34.19
C LYS A 11 1.79 -14.34 -33.73
N GLN A 12 2.73 -13.42 -33.49
CA GLN A 12 3.89 -13.72 -32.68
C GLN A 12 3.37 -14.15 -31.31
N LYS A 13 3.72 -15.37 -30.89
CA LYS A 13 3.41 -15.86 -29.55
C LYS A 13 4.17 -14.98 -28.57
N CYS A 14 3.48 -14.03 -27.93
CA CYS A 14 4.06 -13.23 -26.86
C CYS A 14 4.64 -14.17 -25.80
N GLN A 15 5.91 -13.95 -25.44
CA GLN A 15 6.61 -14.78 -24.46
C GLN A 15 6.71 -14.11 -23.09
N CYS A 16 5.89 -13.11 -22.79
CA CYS A 16 5.91 -12.47 -21.47
C CYS A 16 5.43 -13.44 -20.37
N ILE A 17 5.77 -13.13 -19.11
CA ILE A 17 5.40 -13.93 -17.94
C ILE A 17 3.89 -14.24 -17.83
N ILE A 18 3.01 -13.37 -18.35
CA ILE A 18 1.55 -13.62 -18.36
C ILE A 18 1.19 -14.71 -19.39
N CYS A 19 1.75 -14.65 -20.60
CA CYS A 19 1.53 -15.66 -21.63
C CYS A 19 2.15 -17.01 -21.26
N GLN A 20 3.33 -17.01 -20.64
CA GLN A 20 3.98 -18.24 -20.18
C GLN A 20 3.17 -18.95 -19.07
N ARG A 21 2.36 -18.19 -18.32
CA ARG A 21 1.55 -18.70 -17.19
C ARG A 21 0.05 -18.69 -17.50
N SER A 22 -0.35 -18.59 -18.78
CA SER A 22 -1.75 -18.46 -19.19
C SER A 22 -2.62 -19.56 -18.59
N ASP A 23 -2.15 -20.81 -18.64
CA ASP A 23 -2.88 -21.98 -18.17
C ASP A 23 -3.15 -21.94 -16.67
N ALA A 24 -2.18 -21.48 -15.89
CA ALA A 24 -2.33 -21.33 -14.45
C ALA A 24 -3.27 -20.17 -14.10
N LEU A 25 -3.24 -19.08 -14.87
CA LEU A 25 -4.10 -17.92 -14.68
C LEU A 25 -5.56 -18.21 -15.04
N ILE A 26 -5.80 -18.96 -16.11
CA ILE A 26 -7.16 -19.31 -16.59
C ILE A 26 -7.83 -20.29 -15.64
N ARG A 27 -7.08 -21.26 -15.08
CA ARG A 27 -7.62 -22.29 -14.16
C ARG A 27 -7.76 -21.80 -12.72
N GLN A 28 -7.35 -20.57 -12.41
CA GLN A 28 -7.29 -20.11 -11.02
C GLN A 28 -8.68 -19.71 -10.51
N ASP A 29 -9.08 -20.32 -9.39
CA ASP A 29 -10.34 -20.04 -8.71
C ASP A 29 -10.22 -18.75 -7.87
N ASP A 30 -10.65 -17.63 -8.46
CA ASP A 30 -11.05 -16.30 -7.93
C ASP A 30 -10.19 -15.56 -6.87
N LYS A 31 -9.05 -16.10 -6.40
CA LYS A 31 -8.31 -15.54 -5.23
C LYS A 31 -7.19 -14.54 -5.55
N MET A 32 -6.93 -14.23 -6.83
CA MET A 32 -5.80 -13.34 -7.15
C MET A 32 -6.14 -11.87 -6.87
N LYS A 33 -5.39 -11.24 -5.96
CA LYS A 33 -5.49 -9.80 -5.69
C LYS A 33 -5.15 -8.98 -6.94
N THR A 34 -5.92 -7.92 -7.21
CA THR A 34 -5.70 -6.99 -8.33
C THR A 34 -4.28 -6.42 -8.35
N THR A 35 -3.72 -6.10 -7.17
CA THR A 35 -2.33 -5.61 -7.03
C THR A 35 -1.29 -6.61 -7.55
N LYS A 36 -1.49 -7.90 -7.30
CA LYS A 36 -0.60 -8.96 -7.82
C LYS A 36 -0.62 -9.01 -9.34
N ILE A 37 -1.79 -8.84 -9.95
CA ILE A 37 -1.92 -8.80 -11.41
C ILE A 37 -1.24 -7.55 -11.97
N CYS A 38 -1.44 -6.38 -11.34
CA CYS A 38 -0.80 -5.14 -11.76
C CYS A 38 0.73 -5.25 -11.74
N VAL A 39 1.29 -5.89 -10.71
CA VAL A 39 2.73 -6.19 -10.65
C VAL A 39 3.15 -7.11 -11.80
N MET A 40 2.38 -8.17 -12.09
CA MET A 40 2.68 -9.05 -13.22
C MET A 40 2.62 -8.33 -14.57
N VAL A 41 1.67 -7.42 -14.76
CA VAL A 41 1.55 -6.59 -15.97
C VAL A 41 2.77 -5.70 -16.14
N LEU A 42 3.22 -5.01 -15.08
CA LEU A 42 4.43 -4.20 -15.16
C LEU A 42 5.69 -5.04 -15.39
N LYS A 43 5.80 -6.23 -14.78
CA LYS A 43 6.91 -7.16 -15.04
C LYS A 43 6.95 -7.59 -16.50
N ALA A 44 5.81 -7.98 -17.05
CA ALA A 44 5.69 -8.33 -18.46
C ALA A 44 6.08 -7.16 -19.38
N LEU A 45 5.68 -5.94 -19.05
CA LEU A 45 6.04 -4.74 -19.80
C LEU A 45 7.54 -4.44 -19.75
N GLN A 46 8.19 -4.63 -18.60
CA GLN A 46 9.65 -4.49 -18.44
C GLN A 46 10.42 -5.58 -19.20
N GLU A 47 9.95 -6.83 -19.17
CA GLU A 47 10.55 -7.93 -19.96
C GLU A 47 10.50 -7.63 -21.47
N LEU A 48 9.39 -7.05 -21.94
CA LEU A 48 9.20 -6.71 -23.34
C LEU A 48 9.91 -5.42 -23.76
N ASN A 49 10.10 -4.47 -22.83
CA ASN A 49 10.73 -3.18 -23.09
C ASN A 49 11.79 -2.85 -22.01
N PRO A 50 12.98 -3.49 -22.03
CA PRO A 50 13.96 -3.39 -20.94
C PRO A 50 14.53 -1.99 -20.73
N THR A 51 14.51 -1.14 -21.76
CA THR A 51 15.02 0.24 -21.69
C THR A 51 14.00 1.23 -21.14
N GLN A 52 12.72 0.84 -21.04
CA GLN A 52 11.66 1.71 -20.57
C GLN A 52 11.43 1.49 -19.07
N GLU A 53 11.71 2.52 -18.29
CA GLU A 53 11.58 2.44 -16.84
C GLU A 53 10.14 2.69 -16.36
N TYR A 54 9.48 3.70 -16.92
CA TYR A 54 8.11 4.09 -16.58
C TYR A 54 7.13 3.79 -17.71
N PHE A 55 5.98 3.25 -17.33
CA PHE A 55 4.90 2.89 -18.24
C PHE A 55 3.69 3.78 -18.02
N SER A 56 3.18 4.34 -19.11
CA SER A 56 1.93 5.09 -19.15
C SER A 56 0.75 4.16 -18.89
N LEU A 57 -0.14 4.56 -17.99
CA LEU A 57 -1.34 3.82 -17.69
C LEU A 57 -2.23 3.67 -18.94
N LYS A 58 -2.34 4.73 -19.75
CA LYS A 58 -3.20 4.75 -20.93
C LYS A 58 -2.55 4.08 -22.14
N GLU A 59 -1.31 4.46 -22.44
CA GLU A 59 -0.66 4.08 -23.69
C GLU A 59 0.00 2.70 -23.62
N ASP A 60 0.51 2.32 -22.45
CA ASP A 60 1.24 1.06 -22.28
C ASP A 60 0.39 0.03 -21.55
N ILE A 61 -0.03 0.32 -20.31
CA ILE A 61 -0.66 -0.66 -19.42
C ILE A 61 -2.04 -1.09 -19.94
N PHE A 62 -2.93 -0.14 -20.24
CA PHE A 62 -4.26 -0.48 -20.76
C PHE A 62 -4.21 -1.12 -22.15
N LYS A 63 -3.25 -0.72 -22.99
CA LYS A 63 -3.04 -1.33 -24.31
C LYS A 63 -2.56 -2.78 -24.17
N PHE A 64 -1.60 -3.01 -23.28
CA PHE A 64 -1.10 -4.35 -22.95
C PHE A 64 -2.21 -5.26 -22.41
N ILE A 65 -3.02 -4.79 -21.45
CA ILE A 65 -4.14 -5.56 -20.88
C ILE A 65 -5.14 -5.95 -21.97
N LYS A 66 -5.49 -5.02 -22.86
CA LYS A 66 -6.39 -5.31 -23.99
C LYS A 66 -5.81 -6.34 -24.96
N ALA A 67 -4.51 -6.27 -25.25
CA ALA A 67 -3.84 -7.26 -26.11
C ALA A 67 -3.83 -8.67 -25.47
N HIS A 68 -3.80 -8.74 -24.13
CA HIS A 68 -3.81 -9.99 -23.36
C HIS A 68 -5.20 -10.34 -22.78
N TRP A 69 -6.27 -9.72 -23.31
CA TRP A 69 -7.61 -9.85 -22.76
C TRP A 69 -8.07 -11.32 -22.71
N HIS A 70 -7.72 -12.10 -23.73
CA HIS A 70 -8.02 -13.53 -23.83
C HIS A 70 -7.47 -14.39 -22.68
N ILE A 71 -6.53 -13.89 -21.87
CA ILE A 71 -6.03 -14.54 -20.64
C ILE A 71 -6.61 -13.84 -19.42
N LEU A 72 -6.55 -12.49 -19.41
CA LEU A 72 -6.88 -11.69 -18.24
C LEU A 72 -8.38 -11.63 -17.94
N SER A 73 -9.25 -11.82 -18.94
CA SER A 73 -10.71 -11.77 -18.79
C SER A 73 -11.26 -12.85 -17.87
N PHE A 74 -10.51 -13.92 -17.62
CA PHE A 74 -10.88 -14.98 -16.69
C PHE A 74 -10.66 -14.59 -15.21
N ILE A 75 -10.00 -13.45 -14.95
CA ILE A 75 -9.69 -13.01 -13.59
C ILE A 75 -10.68 -11.93 -13.13
N LYS A 76 -11.20 -12.05 -11.90
CA LYS A 76 -12.26 -11.21 -11.32
C LYS A 76 -12.19 -9.70 -11.59
N PRO A 77 -11.03 -9.03 -11.47
CA PRO A 77 -10.97 -7.59 -11.67
C PRO A 77 -11.31 -7.16 -13.11
N PHE A 78 -11.16 -8.06 -14.08
CA PHE A 78 -11.39 -7.80 -15.50
C PHE A 78 -12.77 -8.24 -16.00
N THR A 79 -13.53 -8.99 -15.20
CA THR A 79 -14.93 -9.33 -15.54
C THR A 79 -15.87 -8.13 -15.37
N SER A 80 -15.49 -7.14 -14.56
CA SER A 80 -16.25 -5.90 -14.38
C SER A 80 -15.96 -4.86 -15.46
N GLN A 81 -16.99 -4.14 -15.90
CA GLN A 81 -16.84 -2.96 -16.78
C GLN A 81 -15.96 -1.85 -16.17
N LYS A 82 -15.80 -1.85 -14.84
CA LYS A 82 -15.00 -0.87 -14.09
C LYS A 82 -13.53 -1.29 -13.89
N TRP A 83 -13.03 -2.28 -14.64
CA TRP A 83 -11.66 -2.80 -14.49
C TRP A 83 -10.59 -1.70 -14.54
N ARG A 84 -10.75 -0.67 -15.38
CA ARG A 84 -9.79 0.46 -15.45
C ARG A 84 -9.64 1.19 -14.13
N LYS A 85 -10.75 1.38 -13.40
CA LYS A 85 -10.74 2.01 -12.08
C LYS A 85 -10.08 1.08 -11.06
N ALA A 86 -10.39 -0.21 -11.09
CA ALA A 86 -9.77 -1.19 -10.20
C ALA A 86 -8.24 -1.30 -10.41
N ILE A 87 -7.79 -1.22 -11.66
CA ILE A 87 -6.36 -1.17 -11.99
C ILE A 87 -5.74 0.12 -11.46
N LEU A 88 -6.31 1.28 -11.76
CA LEU A 88 -5.80 2.56 -11.24
C LEU A 88 -5.69 2.56 -9.70
N ASP A 89 -6.73 2.06 -9.02
CA ASP A 89 -6.76 1.94 -7.57
C ASP A 89 -5.64 1.03 -7.06
N ALA A 90 -5.48 -0.16 -7.65
CA ALA A 90 -4.41 -1.07 -7.32
C ALA A 90 -3.01 -0.47 -7.56
N PHE A 91 -2.82 0.29 -8.63
CA PHE A 91 -1.55 0.97 -8.92
C PHE A 91 -1.22 2.08 -7.91
N ASN A 92 -2.23 2.80 -7.42
CA ASN A 92 -2.03 3.87 -6.44
C ASN A 92 -1.79 3.33 -5.02
N HIS A 93 -2.28 2.13 -4.71
CA HIS A 93 -2.20 1.53 -3.37
C HIS A 93 -1.21 0.35 -3.26
N CYS A 94 -0.54 -0.06 -4.34
CA CYS A 94 0.42 -1.16 -4.31
C CYS A 94 1.80 -0.68 -3.85
N THR A 95 2.30 -1.23 -2.74
CA THR A 95 3.61 -0.91 -2.17
C THR A 95 4.78 -1.24 -3.09
N SER A 96 4.63 -2.19 -4.03
CA SER A 96 5.65 -2.57 -5.01
C SER A 96 5.65 -1.71 -6.27
N ILE A 97 4.71 -0.78 -6.42
CA ILE A 97 4.55 0.08 -7.59
C ILE A 97 4.83 1.52 -7.19
N GLN A 98 5.63 2.22 -8.00
CA GLN A 98 5.95 3.63 -7.80
C GLN A 98 5.25 4.48 -8.86
N SER A 99 4.60 5.56 -8.44
CA SER A 99 4.09 6.58 -9.35
C SER A 99 5.23 7.49 -9.83
N GLY A 100 5.25 7.80 -11.13
CA GLY A 100 6.18 8.75 -11.74
C GLY A 100 5.85 10.22 -11.49
N LYS A 101 4.98 10.54 -10.51
CA LYS A 101 4.63 11.93 -10.18
C LYS A 101 5.89 12.71 -9.81
N GLY A 102 6.19 13.79 -10.54
CA GLY A 102 7.37 14.64 -10.32
C GLY A 102 8.61 14.23 -11.13
N ILE A 103 8.63 13.02 -11.70
CA ILE A 103 9.72 12.54 -12.58
C ILE A 103 9.27 12.59 -14.04
N CYS A 104 8.03 12.15 -14.30
CA CYS A 104 7.40 12.26 -15.62
C CYS A 104 6.70 13.62 -15.75
N LYS A 105 6.75 14.20 -16.97
CA LYS A 105 6.08 15.48 -17.30
C LYS A 105 4.56 15.48 -17.03
N SER A 106 3.94 14.30 -16.96
CA SER A 106 2.51 14.12 -16.72
C SER A 106 2.22 12.99 -15.72
N ARG A 107 1.06 13.09 -15.06
CA ARG A 107 0.56 12.05 -14.14
C ARG A 107 0.16 10.79 -14.91
N GLY A 108 0.11 9.66 -14.20
CA GLY A 108 -0.36 8.39 -14.76
C GLY A 108 0.75 7.50 -15.34
N PHE A 109 2.00 7.73 -14.94
CA PHE A 109 3.14 6.87 -15.23
C PHE A 109 3.51 6.05 -13.99
N TYR A 110 3.89 4.79 -14.21
CA TYR A 110 4.15 3.85 -13.12
C TYR A 110 5.34 2.94 -13.46
N LYS A 111 6.09 2.54 -12.44
CA LYS A 111 7.15 1.53 -12.54
C LYS A 111 7.12 0.56 -11.37
N LEU A 112 7.78 -0.58 -11.51
CA LEU A 112 8.09 -1.41 -10.34
C LEU A 112 9.21 -0.78 -9.54
N LYS A 113 9.11 -0.86 -8.21
CA LYS A 113 10.25 -0.54 -7.35
C LYS A 113 11.35 -1.56 -7.57
N SER A 114 12.59 -1.09 -7.77
CA SER A 114 13.76 -1.95 -7.90
C SER A 114 13.99 -2.76 -6.63
N SER A 115 14.54 -3.97 -6.76
CA SER A 115 14.84 -4.82 -5.59
C SER A 115 15.85 -4.19 -4.64
N GLU A 116 16.67 -3.26 -5.13
CA GLU A 116 17.60 -2.46 -4.32
C GLU A 116 16.86 -1.45 -3.42
N ASN A 117 15.74 -0.88 -3.90
CA ASN A 117 14.79 -0.10 -3.09
C ASN A 117 13.83 -1.00 -2.28
N SER A 118 13.89 -2.34 -2.45
CA SER A 118 13.05 -3.26 -1.66
C SER A 118 13.57 -3.48 -0.25
N LYS A 119 14.78 -3.00 0.07
CA LYS A 119 15.21 -2.83 1.46
C LYS A 119 14.39 -1.76 2.21
N GLU A 120 13.59 -0.96 1.51
CA GLU A 120 12.65 0.00 2.11
C GLU A 120 11.18 -0.43 2.00
N SER A 121 10.84 -1.64 1.54
CA SER A 121 9.42 -2.05 1.45
C SER A 121 9.14 -3.53 1.73
N SER A 122 10.09 -4.26 2.32
CA SER A 122 9.83 -5.58 2.93
C SER A 122 10.51 -5.80 4.28
N VAL A 123 10.88 -4.73 5.00
CA VAL A 123 11.36 -4.76 6.40
C VAL A 123 10.40 -3.98 7.33
N GLU A 124 9.22 -3.59 6.86
CA GLU A 124 8.39 -2.63 7.61
C GLU A 124 7.77 -3.20 8.89
N ALA A 125 7.57 -4.52 9.02
CA ALA A 125 6.90 -5.11 10.19
C ALA A 125 7.61 -4.84 11.53
N PRO A 126 8.95 -4.96 11.65
CA PRO A 126 9.67 -4.56 12.85
C PRO A 126 9.87 -3.04 12.98
N GLN A 127 10.00 -2.28 11.89
CA GLN A 127 10.33 -0.85 11.97
C GLN A 127 9.13 0.01 12.37
N TYR A 128 7.93 -0.23 11.80
CA TYR A 128 6.71 0.46 12.26
C TYR A 128 6.41 0.11 13.72
N LYS A 129 6.68 -1.14 14.12
CA LYS A 129 6.48 -1.62 15.48
C LYS A 129 7.42 -0.89 16.44
N ASN A 130 8.69 -0.76 16.09
CA ASN A 130 9.67 -0.03 16.90
C ASN A 130 9.37 1.47 16.97
N GLU A 131 8.92 2.09 15.87
CA GLU A 131 8.49 3.50 15.85
C GLU A 131 7.22 3.73 16.69
N LEU A 132 6.27 2.79 16.64
CA LEU A 132 5.04 2.83 17.42
C LEU A 132 5.31 2.62 18.91
N ILE A 133 6.20 1.68 19.26
CA ILE A 133 6.67 1.47 20.65
C ILE A 133 7.38 2.73 21.14
N SER A 134 8.29 3.31 20.34
CA SER A 134 9.00 4.55 20.68
C SER A 134 8.04 5.71 20.93
N SER A 135 7.03 5.86 20.06
CA SER A 135 5.98 6.88 20.21
C SER A 135 5.13 6.65 21.46
N ALA A 136 4.78 5.39 21.75
CA ALA A 136 4.02 5.04 22.96
C ALA A 136 4.81 5.33 24.25
N ILE A 137 6.12 5.05 24.27
CA ILE A 137 7.00 5.39 25.40
C ILE A 137 7.06 6.90 25.62
N ILE A 138 7.18 7.69 24.54
CA ILE A 138 7.19 9.16 24.62
C ILE A 138 5.87 9.68 25.21
N LEU A 139 4.74 9.16 24.72
CA LEU A 139 3.41 9.51 25.24
C LEU A 139 3.25 9.14 26.72
N GLN A 140 3.72 7.96 27.13
CA GLN A 140 3.69 7.54 28.53
C GLN A 140 4.45 8.52 29.43
N LYS A 141 5.69 8.88 29.06
CA LYS A 141 6.49 9.86 29.80
C LYS A 141 5.81 11.23 29.89
N SER A 142 5.18 11.68 28.79
CA SER A 142 4.44 12.94 28.79
C SER A 142 3.23 12.90 29.72
N LEU A 143 2.52 11.77 29.80
CA LEU A 143 1.40 11.59 30.72
C LEU A 143 1.86 11.57 32.18
N GLU A 144 2.96 10.89 32.48
CA GLU A 144 3.58 10.87 33.82
C GLU A 144 3.98 12.27 34.27
N GLU A 145 4.58 13.07 33.37
CA GLU A 145 4.93 14.45 33.65
C GLU A 145 3.68 15.32 33.91
N ASN A 146 2.60 15.13 33.15
CA ASN A 146 1.35 15.84 33.38
C ASN A 146 0.74 15.51 34.75
N VAL A 147 0.78 14.24 35.17
CA VAL A 147 0.35 13.83 36.52
C VAL A 147 1.21 14.51 37.58
N ARG A 148 2.53 14.55 37.39
CA ARG A 148 3.47 15.22 38.31
C ARG A 148 3.16 16.70 38.45
N VAL A 149 2.99 17.41 37.34
CA VAL A 149 2.68 18.84 37.32
C VAL A 149 1.33 19.12 37.99
N LEU A 150 0.29 18.33 37.68
CA LEU A 150 -1.03 18.50 38.30
C LEU A 150 -1.00 18.20 39.80
N SER A 151 -0.24 17.20 40.24
CA SER A 151 -0.08 16.86 41.65
C SER A 151 0.67 17.98 42.40
N ASN A 152 1.72 18.53 41.81
CA ASN A 152 2.44 19.68 42.36
C ASN A 152 1.57 20.95 42.39
N ALA A 153 0.77 21.17 41.35
CA ALA A 153 -0.18 22.29 41.31
C ALA A 153 -1.23 22.15 42.42
N GLN A 154 -1.76 20.95 42.65
CA GLN A 154 -2.72 20.67 43.74
C GLN A 154 -2.14 20.97 45.12
N MET A 155 -0.86 20.66 45.33
CA MET A 155 -0.18 20.84 46.62
C MET A 155 0.21 22.31 46.87
N ASN A 156 0.61 23.04 45.82
CA ASN A 156 1.17 24.39 45.95
C ASN A 156 0.16 25.51 45.70
N PHE A 157 -0.91 25.22 44.96
CA PHE A 157 -1.87 26.21 44.51
C PHE A 157 -3.27 25.66 44.77
N PHE A 158 -4.04 26.28 45.67
CA PHE A 158 -5.46 25.98 45.94
C PHE A 158 -6.36 26.37 44.73
N VAL A 159 -5.93 26.06 43.51
CA VAL A 159 -6.42 26.66 42.25
C VAL A 159 -7.56 25.88 41.61
N CYS A 160 -7.89 24.68 42.10
CA CYS A 160 -9.03 23.90 41.61
C CYS A 160 -9.63 23.05 42.74
N GLN A 161 -10.93 22.74 42.68
CA GLN A 161 -11.55 21.89 43.70
C GLN A 161 -10.83 20.54 43.74
N ARG A 162 -10.50 20.03 44.93
CA ARG A 162 -9.76 18.76 45.09
C ARG A 162 -10.40 17.60 44.32
N VAL A 163 -11.73 17.63 44.15
CA VAL A 163 -12.50 16.60 43.43
C VAL A 163 -12.17 16.60 41.93
N ASP A 164 -12.08 17.76 41.30
CA ASP A 164 -11.81 17.89 39.85
C ASP A 164 -10.37 17.47 39.54
N VAL A 165 -9.41 17.89 40.35
CA VAL A 165 -7.99 17.52 40.16
C VAL A 165 -7.79 16.02 40.33
N ASN A 166 -8.41 15.42 41.35
CA ASN A 166 -8.34 13.97 41.56
C ASN A 166 -8.99 13.20 40.40
N TYR A 167 -10.08 13.69 39.82
CA TYR A 167 -10.69 13.09 38.64
C TYR A 167 -9.71 13.09 37.45
N HIS A 168 -9.05 14.22 37.19
CA HIS A 168 -8.07 14.33 36.12
C HIS A 168 -6.83 13.45 36.35
N ILE A 169 -6.30 13.41 37.57
CA ILE A 169 -5.18 12.53 37.94
C ILE A 169 -5.58 11.06 37.73
N ASN A 170 -6.74 10.63 38.22
CA ASN A 170 -7.22 9.25 38.05
C ASN A 170 -7.41 8.87 36.58
N SER A 171 -7.93 9.79 35.76
CA SER A 171 -8.08 9.60 34.32
C SER A 171 -6.74 9.47 33.59
N LEU A 172 -5.76 10.30 33.95
CA LEU A 172 -4.39 10.22 33.42
C LEU A 172 -3.71 8.92 33.85
N MET A 173 -3.86 8.51 35.10
CA MET A 173 -3.33 7.23 35.61
C MET A 173 -3.94 6.02 34.88
N SER A 174 -5.23 6.05 34.58
CA SER A 174 -5.88 5.03 33.75
C SER A 174 -5.29 4.98 32.33
N SER A 175 -4.97 6.14 31.76
CA SER A 175 -4.36 6.27 30.44
C SER A 175 -2.92 5.76 30.43
N ILE A 176 -2.13 6.09 31.45
CA ILE A 176 -0.76 5.56 31.67
C ILE A 176 -0.80 4.03 31.71
N PHE A 177 -1.69 3.46 32.51
CA PHE A 177 -1.81 2.01 32.65
C PHE A 177 -2.17 1.30 31.32
N LYS A 178 -3.07 1.90 30.52
CA LYS A 178 -3.42 1.37 29.20
C LYS A 178 -2.23 1.42 28.23
N THR A 179 -1.51 2.53 28.21
CA THR A 179 -0.31 2.69 27.37
C THR A 179 0.80 1.73 27.80
N GLN A 180 1.01 1.54 29.10
CA GLN A 180 1.98 0.59 29.62
C GLN A 180 1.65 -0.85 29.20
N LYS A 181 0.38 -1.27 29.35
CA LYS A 181 -0.06 -2.60 28.87
C LYS A 181 0.13 -2.79 27.37
N PHE A 182 -0.10 -1.74 26.58
CA PHE A 182 0.15 -1.77 25.15
C PHE A 182 1.65 -1.96 24.84
N ILE A 183 2.54 -1.25 25.54
CA ILE A 183 4.00 -1.39 25.38
C ILE A 183 4.44 -2.80 25.78
N GLU A 184 3.99 -3.31 26.92
CA GLU A 184 4.31 -4.66 27.39
C GLU A 184 3.86 -5.75 26.39
N PHE A 185 2.64 -5.62 25.86
CA PHE A 185 2.13 -6.52 24.83
C PHE A 185 2.95 -6.43 23.54
N ALA A 186 3.29 -5.22 23.09
CA ALA A 186 4.04 -5.00 21.87
C ALA A 186 5.49 -5.50 21.97
N CYS A 187 6.14 -5.40 23.13
CA CYS A 187 7.51 -5.89 23.35
C CYS A 187 7.61 -7.42 23.46
N ASN A 188 6.53 -8.12 23.84
CA ASN A 188 6.51 -9.58 24.02
C ASN A 188 6.04 -10.38 22.78
N LEU A 189 5.63 -9.69 21.71
CA LEU A 189 5.36 -10.25 20.38
C LEU A 189 6.62 -10.28 19.50
#